data_AF-F5IVI3-F1
#
_entry.id   AF-F5IVI3-F1
#
_cell.length_a   1.000
_cell.length_b   1.000
_cell.length_c   1.000
_cell.angle_alpha   90.00
_cell.angle_beta   90.00
_cell.angle_gamma   90.00
#
_symmetry.space_group_name_H-M   'P 1'
#
loop_
_entity.id
_entity.type
_entity.pdbx_description
1 polymer ?
#
loop_
_entity_poly.entity_id
_entity_poly.type
_entity_poly.pdbx_seq_one_letter_code
_entity_poly.pdbx_strand_id
1 'polypeptide(L)'
;MLKKIFKWIKRIVIFLFVFSILQVIVFKFVPVYYTPLMVWNNTTQLLSGEEVVCKHTWVPLDEISKYLPLAVVASEDNLFLDHSGFDFDQIEKAMNEAEKGKRQRGASTISQQTAKNVFLWSGRSYIRKGLEVYYTFLIETIWGKERIMEVYLNSIEMGKNIYGAEAVAQAHFKKTAKKLTADESALIAATLPNPIRFNSAKPSPYIIKRQGKILDLMGKVNPVDFDKEPEPKKDVKKSTKKNTKK
;
A
#
# COMPACT_ATOMS: atom_id res chain seq x y z
N MET A 1 10.27 -43.57 12.99
CA MET A 1 10.35 -42.14 13.40
C MET A 1 9.94 -41.18 12.29
N LEU A 2 10.41 -41.37 11.04
CA LEU A 2 10.08 -40.51 9.89
C LEU A 2 8.57 -40.26 9.66
N LYS A 3 7.73 -41.30 9.73
CA LYS A 3 6.26 -41.19 9.58
C LYS A 3 5.60 -40.35 10.70
N LYS A 4 6.16 -40.33 11.92
CA LYS A 4 5.67 -39.49 13.03
C LYS A 4 6.07 -38.03 12.81
N ILE A 5 7.31 -37.78 12.39
CA ILE A 5 7.80 -36.43 12.04
C ILE A 5 6.97 -35.83 10.90
N PHE A 6 6.72 -36.60 9.84
CA PHE A 6 5.90 -36.14 8.70
C PHE A 6 4.47 -35.77 9.12
N LYS A 7 3.85 -36.57 10.01
CA LYS A 7 2.51 -36.24 10.56
C LYS A 7 2.53 -34.92 11.35
N TRP A 8 3.59 -34.66 12.11
CA TRP A 8 3.75 -33.40 12.84
C TRP A 8 3.95 -32.20 11.91
N ILE A 9 4.83 -32.32 10.91
CA ILE A 9 5.05 -31.26 9.90
C ILE A 9 3.73 -30.95 9.19
N LYS A 10 3.00 -31.98 8.73
CA LYS A 10 1.69 -31.79 8.08
C LYS A 10 0.71 -31.03 8.98
N ARG A 11 0.63 -31.39 10.27
CA ARG A 11 -0.25 -30.69 11.23
C ARG A 11 0.16 -29.23 11.43
N ILE A 12 1.46 -28.95 11.52
CA ILE A 12 1.98 -27.57 11.63
C ILE A 12 1.63 -26.77 10.38
N VAL A 13 1.86 -27.32 9.19
CA VAL A 13 1.54 -26.62 7.92
C VAL A 13 0.04 -26.33 7.81
N ILE A 14 -0.82 -27.30 8.13
CA ILE A 14 -2.28 -27.10 8.14
C ILE A 14 -2.66 -26.03 9.17
N PHE A 15 -2.09 -26.10 10.37
CA PHE A 15 -2.34 -25.11 11.42
C PHE A 15 -1.95 -23.70 10.97
N LEU A 16 -0.75 -23.52 10.39
CA LEU A 16 -0.29 -22.22 9.90
C LEU A 16 -1.19 -21.69 8.78
N PHE A 17 -1.65 -22.55 7.88
CA PHE A 17 -2.56 -22.18 6.79
C PHE A 17 -3.95 -21.77 7.30
N VAL A 18 -4.51 -22.50 8.26
CA VAL A 18 -5.79 -22.14 8.87
C VAL A 18 -5.63 -20.86 9.69
N PHE A 19 -4.54 -20.73 10.44
CA PHE A 19 -4.22 -19.56 11.23
C PHE A 19 -4.09 -18.30 10.35
N SER A 20 -3.40 -18.37 9.20
CA SER A 20 -3.27 -17.23 8.31
C SER A 20 -4.61 -16.76 7.74
N ILE A 21 -5.51 -17.68 7.38
CA ILE A 21 -6.87 -17.33 6.93
C ILE A 21 -7.68 -16.71 8.07
N LEU A 22 -7.67 -17.32 9.25
CA LEU A 22 -8.38 -16.80 10.42
C LEU A 22 -7.88 -15.41 10.80
N GLN A 23 -6.56 -15.18 10.77
CA GLN A 23 -5.96 -13.88 11.02
C GLN A 23 -6.48 -12.82 10.03
N VAL A 24 -6.53 -13.13 8.73
CA VAL A 24 -7.08 -12.23 7.71
C VAL A 24 -8.56 -11.95 7.97
N ILE A 25 -9.35 -12.97 8.31
CA ILE A 25 -10.78 -12.78 8.63
C ILE A 25 -10.95 -11.85 9.84
N VAL A 26 -10.16 -12.04 10.92
CA VAL A 26 -10.22 -11.17 12.10
C VAL A 26 -9.89 -9.73 11.74
N PHE A 27 -8.78 -9.50 11.02
CA PHE A 27 -8.33 -8.18 10.59
C PHE A 27 -9.24 -7.52 9.54
N LYS A 28 -10.26 -8.23 9.01
CA LYS A 28 -11.35 -7.58 8.27
C LYS A 28 -12.18 -6.66 9.16
N PHE A 29 -12.39 -7.05 10.42
CA PHE A 29 -13.37 -6.43 11.30
C PHE A 29 -12.74 -5.64 12.45
N VAL A 30 -11.49 -5.94 12.83
CA VAL A 30 -10.84 -5.30 13.98
C VAL A 30 -9.70 -4.39 13.55
N PRO A 31 -9.48 -3.22 14.19
CA PRO A 31 -8.33 -2.38 13.93
C PRO A 31 -6.98 -3.11 14.02
N VAL A 32 -6.04 -2.75 13.16
CA VAL A 32 -4.68 -3.31 13.17
C VAL A 32 -3.74 -2.32 13.88
N TYR A 33 -3.62 -2.45 15.20
CA TYR A 33 -2.80 -1.54 16.01
C TYR A 33 -1.29 -1.75 15.87
N TYR A 34 -0.87 -2.98 15.58
CA TYR A 34 0.54 -3.32 15.42
C TYR A 34 0.73 -4.17 14.18
N THR A 35 1.78 -3.86 13.44
CA THR A 35 2.18 -4.60 12.25
C THR A 35 3.59 -5.15 12.41
N PRO A 36 3.94 -6.24 11.72
CA PRO A 36 5.31 -6.75 11.70
C PRO A 36 6.32 -5.69 11.23
N LEU A 37 5.91 -4.75 10.36
CA LEU A 37 6.74 -3.60 9.98
C LEU A 37 7.11 -2.73 11.19
N MET A 38 6.12 -2.34 12.00
CA MET A 38 6.35 -1.53 13.21
C MET A 38 7.22 -2.28 14.22
N VAL A 39 6.95 -3.57 14.43
CA VAL A 39 7.76 -4.42 15.33
C VAL A 39 9.19 -4.50 14.84
N TRP A 40 9.40 -4.70 13.54
CA TRP A 40 10.73 -4.75 12.95
C TRP A 40 11.51 -3.45 13.15
N ASN A 41 10.88 -2.30 12.87
CA ASN A 41 11.54 -1.01 13.04
C ASN A 41 11.82 -0.69 14.52
N ASN A 42 10.91 -1.05 15.44
CA ASN A 42 11.12 -0.86 16.89
C ASN A 42 12.25 -1.73 17.43
N THR A 43 12.31 -3.00 17.02
CA THR A 43 13.40 -3.90 17.42
C THR A 43 14.75 -3.46 16.86
N THR A 44 14.79 -2.95 15.64
CA THR A 44 16.01 -2.40 15.04
C THR A 44 16.53 -1.19 15.83
N GLN A 45 15.65 -0.25 16.20
CA GLN A 45 16.01 0.90 17.06
C GLN A 45 16.61 0.43 18.39
N LEU A 46 15.96 -0.51 19.07
CA LEU A 46 16.41 -1.05 20.35
C LEU A 46 17.81 -1.69 20.24
N LEU A 47 18.03 -2.51 19.22
CA LEU A 47 19.32 -3.18 18.99
C LEU A 47 20.44 -2.21 18.60
N SER A 48 20.09 -1.10 17.95
CA SER A 48 21.04 -0.02 17.61
C SER A 48 21.29 0.95 18.76
N GLY A 49 20.65 0.77 19.92
CA GLY A 49 20.76 1.67 21.07
C GLY A 49 20.06 3.02 20.88
N GLU A 50 19.19 3.14 19.86
CA GLU A 50 18.32 4.30 19.66
C GLU A 50 17.11 4.22 20.61
N GLU A 51 16.55 5.38 20.97
CA GLU A 51 15.27 5.44 21.67
C GLU A 51 14.16 4.89 20.78
N VAL A 52 13.35 3.96 21.29
CA VAL A 52 12.28 3.34 20.52
C VAL A 52 11.13 4.32 20.34
N VAL A 53 11.04 4.90 19.15
CA VAL A 53 9.93 5.78 18.77
C VAL A 53 9.00 5.03 17.81
N CYS A 54 7.70 5.05 18.12
CA CYS A 54 6.64 4.55 17.24
C CYS A 54 5.39 5.42 17.39
N LYS A 55 5.14 6.29 16.41
CA LYS A 55 3.93 7.14 16.38
C LYS A 55 2.90 6.47 15.50
N HIS A 56 1.84 5.98 16.11
CA HIS A 56 0.73 5.34 15.42
C HIS A 56 -0.57 5.66 16.15
N THR A 57 -1.63 5.93 15.38
CA THR A 57 -2.98 6.10 15.90
C THR A 57 -3.93 5.61 14.82
N TRP A 58 -4.71 4.57 15.14
CA TRP A 58 -5.71 4.04 14.23
C TRP A 58 -6.93 4.96 14.21
N VAL A 59 -7.40 5.32 13.02
CA VAL A 59 -8.69 5.96 12.80
C VAL A 59 -9.45 5.24 11.68
N PRO A 60 -10.78 5.10 11.78
CA PRO A 60 -11.59 4.58 10.67
C PRO A 60 -11.48 5.46 9.41
N LEU A 61 -11.78 4.90 8.24
CA LEU A 61 -11.58 5.56 6.94
C LEU A 61 -12.43 6.82 6.76
N ASP A 62 -13.63 6.86 7.33
CA ASP A 62 -14.54 8.02 7.34
C ASP A 62 -14.04 9.19 8.23
N GLU A 63 -13.11 8.91 9.14
CA GLU A 63 -12.34 9.90 9.90
C GLU A 63 -11.03 10.31 9.21
N ILE A 64 -10.78 9.81 7.99
CA ILE A 64 -9.70 10.25 7.12
C ILE A 64 -10.27 11.17 6.03
N SER A 65 -9.56 12.25 5.71
CA SER A 65 -9.95 13.11 4.60
C SER A 65 -10.08 12.33 3.30
N LYS A 66 -11.21 12.50 2.60
CA LYS A 66 -11.47 11.88 1.28
C LYS A 66 -10.38 12.16 0.23
N TYR A 67 -9.61 13.23 0.41
CA TYR A 67 -8.51 13.57 -0.49
C TYR A 67 -7.31 12.64 -0.34
N LEU A 68 -7.09 12.02 0.82
CA LEU A 68 -5.93 11.16 1.06
C LEU A 68 -6.02 9.82 0.31
N PRO A 69 -7.14 9.05 0.39
CA PRO A 69 -7.33 7.89 -0.48
C PRO A 69 -7.16 8.24 -1.96
N LEU A 70 -7.74 9.35 -2.41
CA LEU A 70 -7.63 9.80 -3.81
C LEU A 70 -6.19 10.12 -4.21
N ALA A 71 -5.44 10.83 -3.36
CA ALA A 71 -4.04 11.15 -3.61
C ALA A 71 -3.16 9.89 -3.69
N VAL A 72 -3.41 8.91 -2.81
CA VAL A 72 -2.69 7.64 -2.80
C VAL A 72 -3.02 6.82 -4.05
N VAL A 73 -4.30 6.63 -4.38
CA VAL A 73 -4.71 5.93 -5.61
C VAL A 73 -4.10 6.62 -6.83
N ALA A 74 -4.19 7.95 -6.94
CA ALA A 74 -3.65 8.66 -8.08
C ALA A 74 -2.12 8.55 -8.24
N SER A 75 -1.38 8.32 -7.15
CA SER A 75 0.09 8.35 -7.15
C SER A 75 0.78 6.99 -7.08
N GLU A 76 0.18 6.02 -6.39
CA GLU A 76 0.74 4.69 -6.14
C GLU A 76 0.06 3.62 -7.01
N ASP A 77 -1.25 3.74 -7.26
CA ASP A 77 -2.05 2.66 -7.87
C ASP A 77 -3.36 3.19 -8.47
N ASN A 78 -3.29 3.73 -9.69
CA ASN A 78 -4.40 4.45 -10.31
C ASN A 78 -5.55 3.55 -10.79
N LEU A 79 -5.34 2.23 -10.79
CA LEU A 79 -6.33 1.20 -11.14
C LEU A 79 -6.73 0.37 -9.91
N PHE A 80 -6.47 0.87 -8.70
CA PHE A 80 -6.70 0.16 -7.46
C PHE A 80 -8.11 -0.45 -7.33
N LEU A 81 -9.14 0.30 -7.75
CA LEU A 81 -10.53 -0.13 -7.70
C LEU A 81 -10.88 -1.14 -8.82
N ASP A 82 -10.11 -1.15 -9.91
CA ASP A 82 -10.42 -1.93 -11.12
C ASP A 82 -9.80 -3.33 -11.11
N HIS A 83 -8.72 -3.55 -10.35
CA HIS A 83 -7.98 -4.81 -10.33
C HIS A 83 -8.15 -5.59 -9.01
N SER A 84 -7.92 -6.91 -9.01
CA SER A 84 -7.97 -7.75 -7.80
C SER A 84 -6.61 -7.91 -7.12
N GLY A 85 -5.93 -6.78 -6.85
CA GLY A 85 -4.66 -6.72 -6.13
C GLY A 85 -3.39 -6.81 -6.98
N PHE A 86 -3.52 -7.04 -8.29
CA PHE A 86 -2.40 -7.09 -9.22
C PHE A 86 -2.70 -6.27 -10.47
N ASP A 87 -1.85 -5.29 -10.75
CA ASP A 87 -1.87 -4.55 -12.01
C ASP A 87 -0.92 -5.22 -13.01
N PHE A 88 -1.47 -6.15 -13.81
CA PHE A 88 -0.69 -6.87 -14.81
C PHE A 88 -0.12 -5.96 -15.90
N ASP A 89 -0.82 -4.88 -16.25
CA ASP A 89 -0.35 -3.91 -17.25
C ASP A 89 0.88 -3.15 -16.74
N GLN A 90 0.89 -2.77 -15.46
CA GLN A 90 2.05 -2.13 -14.82
C GLN A 90 3.21 -3.11 -14.62
N ILE A 91 2.92 -4.39 -14.31
CA ILE A 91 3.94 -5.43 -14.21
C ILE A 91 4.62 -5.63 -15.58
N GLU A 92 3.84 -5.78 -16.65
CA GLU A 92 4.37 -5.95 -18.01
C GLU A 92 5.20 -4.73 -18.45
N LYS A 93 4.71 -3.52 -18.18
CA LYS A 93 5.45 -2.28 -18.45
C LYS A 93 6.76 -2.22 -17.67
N ALA A 94 6.75 -2.57 -16.38
CA ALA A 94 7.94 -2.57 -15.55
C ALA A 94 8.99 -3.60 -16.02
N MET A 95 8.56 -4.78 -16.46
CA MET A 95 9.43 -5.79 -17.07
C MET A 95 10.07 -5.27 -18.36
N ASN A 96 9.26 -4.73 -19.28
CA ASN A 96 9.72 -4.15 -20.53
C ASN A 96 10.69 -2.97 -20.33
N GLU A 97 10.51 -2.16 -19.28
CA GLU A 97 11.45 -1.09 -18.93
C GLU A 97 12.76 -1.62 -18.34
N ALA A 98 12.69 -2.66 -17.51
CA ALA A 98 13.86 -3.30 -16.91
C ALA A 98 14.73 -3.98 -17.98
N GLU A 99 14.13 -4.67 -18.95
CA GLU A 99 14.83 -5.24 -20.10
C GLU A 99 15.55 -4.18 -20.94
N LYS A 100 15.00 -2.97 -20.99
CA LYS A 100 15.61 -1.80 -21.65
C LYS A 100 16.66 -1.08 -20.80
N GLY A 101 17.08 -1.67 -19.68
CA GLY A 101 18.08 -1.10 -18.77
C GLY A 101 17.64 0.16 -18.02
N LYS A 102 16.34 0.49 -18.03
CA LYS A 102 15.81 1.62 -17.26
C LYS A 102 15.75 1.26 -15.78
N ARG A 103 15.80 2.28 -14.92
CA ARG A 103 15.66 2.09 -13.47
C ARG A 103 14.36 1.36 -13.17
N GLN A 104 14.44 0.19 -12.53
CA GLN A 104 13.27 -0.59 -12.12
C GLN A 104 12.33 0.29 -11.30
N ARG A 105 11.10 0.47 -11.81
CA ARG A 105 10.00 1.08 -11.06
C ARG A 105 9.33 -0.03 -10.25
N GLY A 106 9.03 0.24 -8.99
CA GLY A 106 8.24 -0.68 -8.19
C GLY A 106 6.81 -0.73 -8.72
N ALA A 107 6.37 -1.88 -9.21
CA ALA A 107 5.01 -2.10 -9.72
C ALA A 107 4.09 -2.71 -8.63
N SER A 108 4.34 -2.39 -7.34
CA SER A 108 3.56 -2.98 -6.25
C SER A 108 2.28 -2.19 -5.98
N THR A 109 1.14 -2.86 -6.10
CA THR A 109 -0.19 -2.29 -5.85
C THR A 109 -0.39 -1.94 -4.38
N ILE A 110 -1.41 -1.14 -4.07
CA ILE A 110 -1.77 -0.81 -2.68
C ILE A 110 -2.04 -2.09 -1.86
N SER A 111 -2.72 -3.07 -2.45
CA SER A 111 -3.02 -4.35 -1.80
C SER A 111 -1.76 -5.16 -1.50
N GLN A 112 -0.80 -5.22 -2.43
CA GLN A 112 0.49 -5.86 -2.20
C GLN A 112 1.28 -5.17 -1.09
N GLN A 113 1.29 -3.83 -1.09
CA GLN A 113 1.95 -3.05 -0.05
C GLN A 113 1.28 -3.27 1.32
N THR A 114 -0.04 -3.37 1.38
CA THR A 114 -0.81 -3.70 2.58
C THR A 114 -0.46 -5.09 3.09
N ALA A 115 -0.51 -6.10 2.21
CA ALA A 115 -0.16 -7.48 2.55
C ALA A 115 1.26 -7.58 3.12
N LYS A 116 2.22 -6.90 2.47
CA LYS A 116 3.61 -6.83 2.89
C LYS A 116 3.76 -6.21 4.28
N ASN A 117 3.12 -5.08 4.55
CA ASN A 117 3.33 -4.34 5.78
C ASN A 117 2.60 -4.96 6.97
N VAL A 118 1.40 -5.52 6.76
CA VAL A 118 0.51 -6.02 7.82
C VAL A 118 0.83 -7.46 8.24
N PHE A 119 1.28 -8.31 7.32
CA PHE A 119 1.45 -9.74 7.61
C PHE A 119 2.89 -10.23 7.54
N LEU A 120 3.79 -9.48 6.93
CA LEU A 120 5.14 -9.95 6.61
C LEU A 120 6.22 -9.07 7.24
N TRP A 121 7.36 -9.67 7.49
CA TRP A 121 8.53 -9.01 8.04
C TRP A 121 9.28 -8.21 6.97
N SER A 122 10.12 -7.26 7.41
CA SER A 122 10.99 -6.50 6.51
C SER A 122 12.12 -7.38 5.94
N GLY A 123 12.41 -7.24 4.64
CA GLY A 123 13.49 -7.98 3.98
C GLY A 123 13.25 -8.23 2.50
N ARG A 124 14.24 -8.77 1.79
CA ARG A 124 14.11 -9.17 0.37
C ARG A 124 14.36 -10.67 0.26
N SER A 125 13.33 -11.44 -0.09
CA SER A 125 13.42 -12.88 -0.34
C SER A 125 12.28 -13.31 -1.26
N TYR A 126 12.56 -14.25 -2.18
CA TYR A 126 11.54 -14.84 -3.06
C TYR A 126 10.44 -15.54 -2.28
N ILE A 127 10.77 -16.19 -1.16
CA ILE A 127 9.79 -16.84 -0.28
C ILE A 127 8.83 -15.79 0.29
N ARG A 128 9.37 -14.68 0.81
CA ARG A 128 8.55 -13.57 1.31
C ARG A 128 7.68 -12.99 0.20
N LYS A 129 8.20 -12.84 -1.01
CA LYS A 129 7.41 -12.35 -2.15
C LYS A 129 6.27 -13.33 -2.52
N GLY A 130 6.49 -14.64 -2.43
CA GLY A 130 5.43 -15.63 -2.59
C GLY A 130 4.33 -15.51 -1.53
N LEU A 131 4.71 -15.30 -0.26
CA LEU A 131 3.74 -15.03 0.81
C LEU A 131 2.99 -13.71 0.60
N GLU A 132 3.65 -12.68 0.05
CA GLU A 132 3.02 -11.40 -0.29
C GLU A 132 1.91 -11.60 -1.33
N VAL A 133 2.16 -12.40 -2.37
CA VAL A 133 1.15 -12.78 -3.36
C VAL A 133 -0.03 -13.51 -2.71
N TYR A 134 0.26 -14.49 -1.84
CA TYR A 134 -0.76 -15.24 -1.10
C TYR A 134 -1.65 -14.34 -0.22
N TYR A 135 -1.05 -13.49 0.61
CA TYR A 135 -1.81 -12.57 1.46
C TYR A 135 -2.56 -11.51 0.65
N THR A 136 -1.99 -11.04 -0.47
CA THR A 136 -2.69 -10.12 -1.39
C THR A 136 -3.99 -10.74 -1.89
N PHE A 137 -3.92 -12.00 -2.34
CA PHE A 137 -5.11 -12.74 -2.78
C PHE A 137 -6.14 -12.89 -1.65
N LEU A 138 -5.71 -13.22 -0.43
CA LEU A 138 -6.61 -13.36 0.72
C LEU A 138 -7.32 -12.05 1.05
N ILE A 139 -6.60 -10.93 1.16
CA ILE A 139 -7.23 -9.65 1.54
C ILE A 139 -8.15 -9.13 0.43
N GLU A 140 -7.80 -9.30 -0.84
CA GLU A 140 -8.67 -8.93 -1.97
C GLU A 140 -9.96 -9.73 -1.97
N THR A 141 -9.89 -11.01 -1.60
CA THR A 141 -11.07 -11.88 -1.52
C THR A 141 -11.93 -11.58 -0.30
N ILE A 142 -11.31 -11.27 0.85
CA ILE A 142 -12.00 -11.23 2.13
C ILE A 142 -12.38 -9.81 2.54
N TRP A 143 -11.52 -8.81 2.36
CA TRP A 143 -11.68 -7.47 2.96
C TRP A 143 -12.53 -6.51 2.12
N GLY A 144 -12.43 -6.58 0.79
CA GLY A 144 -12.95 -5.54 -0.09
C GLY A 144 -12.07 -4.28 -0.11
N LYS A 145 -12.29 -3.41 -1.10
CA LYS A 145 -11.40 -2.27 -1.40
C LYS A 145 -11.35 -1.20 -0.31
N GLU A 146 -12.49 -0.89 0.28
CA GLU A 146 -12.61 0.08 1.36
C GLU A 146 -11.73 -0.31 2.54
N ARG A 147 -11.90 -1.54 3.03
CA ARG A 147 -11.15 -2.04 4.18
C ARG A 147 -9.65 -2.19 3.88
N ILE A 148 -9.27 -2.57 2.65
CA ILE A 148 -7.85 -2.56 2.23
C ILE A 148 -7.29 -1.15 2.32
N MET A 149 -8.00 -0.14 1.81
CA MET A 149 -7.56 1.25 1.88
C MET A 149 -7.45 1.74 3.33
N GLU A 150 -8.43 1.41 4.18
CA GLU A 150 -8.41 1.78 5.59
C GLU A 150 -7.18 1.21 6.31
N VAL A 151 -6.95 -0.10 6.16
CA VAL A 151 -5.79 -0.76 6.76
C VAL A 151 -4.49 -0.20 6.19
N TYR A 152 -4.42 0.04 4.87
CA TYR A 152 -3.27 0.64 4.22
C TYR A 152 -2.93 2.01 4.84
N LEU A 153 -3.90 2.93 4.86
CA LEU A 153 -3.71 4.30 5.34
C LEU A 153 -3.43 4.37 6.84
N ASN A 154 -3.75 3.32 7.61
CA ASN A 154 -3.38 3.23 9.02
C ASN A 154 -2.05 2.50 9.26
N SER A 155 -1.53 1.73 8.30
CA SER A 155 -0.38 0.83 8.55
C SER A 155 0.92 1.27 7.88
N ILE A 156 0.86 2.05 6.79
CA ILE A 156 2.07 2.46 6.08
C ILE A 156 2.89 3.50 6.86
N GLU A 157 4.20 3.46 6.67
CA GLU A 157 5.12 4.48 7.17
C GLU A 157 5.04 5.73 6.29
N MET A 158 4.68 6.88 6.87
CA MET A 158 4.52 8.17 6.19
C MET A 158 5.57 9.21 6.64
N GLY A 159 6.53 8.78 7.45
CA GLY A 159 7.69 9.52 7.96
C GLY A 159 8.51 8.61 8.87
N LYS A 160 9.78 8.94 9.19
CA LYS A 160 10.60 8.11 10.09
C LYS A 160 9.81 7.80 11.38
N ASN A 161 9.47 6.52 11.60
CA ASN A 161 8.71 6.04 12.76
C ASN A 161 7.28 6.61 12.91
N ILE A 162 6.71 7.16 11.84
CA ILE A 162 5.35 7.70 11.80
C ILE A 162 4.52 6.81 10.90
N TYR A 163 3.53 6.14 11.48
CA TYR A 163 2.70 5.17 10.78
C TYR A 163 1.25 5.64 10.77
N GLY A 164 0.68 5.68 9.58
CA GLY A 164 -0.72 5.98 9.37
C GLY A 164 -1.07 7.46 9.23
N ALA A 165 -2.28 7.70 8.71
CA ALA A 165 -2.79 9.00 8.34
C ALA A 165 -2.92 9.98 9.53
N GLU A 166 -3.46 9.51 10.65
CA GLU A 166 -3.64 10.36 11.85
C GLU A 166 -2.28 10.78 12.42
N ALA A 167 -1.34 9.84 12.54
CA ALA A 167 -0.02 10.13 13.09
C ALA A 167 0.74 11.16 12.23
N VAL A 168 0.70 11.04 10.89
CA VAL A 168 1.35 12.02 10.02
C VAL A 168 0.63 13.37 10.02
N ALA A 169 -0.70 13.38 10.06
CA ALA A 169 -1.48 14.61 10.12
C ALA A 169 -1.13 15.44 11.37
N GLN A 170 -1.06 14.78 12.53
CA GLN A 170 -0.69 15.41 13.79
C GLN A 170 0.78 15.82 13.82
N ALA A 171 1.68 14.95 13.33
CA ALA A 171 3.10 15.23 13.36
C ALA A 171 3.49 16.41 12.45
N HIS A 172 3.01 16.41 11.21
CA HIS A 172 3.47 17.32 10.16
C HIS A 172 2.59 18.56 9.99
N PHE A 173 1.28 18.46 10.23
CA PHE A 173 0.32 19.52 9.93
C PHE A 173 -0.48 20.01 11.14
N LYS A 174 -0.26 19.44 12.33
CA LYS A 174 -0.93 19.82 13.59
C LYS A 174 -2.45 19.76 13.51
N LYS A 175 -2.97 18.73 12.87
CA LYS A 175 -4.42 18.50 12.68
C LYS A 175 -4.75 17.01 12.65
N THR A 176 -6.03 16.70 12.72
CA THR A 176 -6.57 15.36 12.50
C THR A 176 -6.54 14.99 11.00
N ALA A 177 -6.50 13.69 10.71
CA ALA A 177 -6.52 13.15 9.35
C ALA A 177 -7.75 13.62 8.56
N LYS A 178 -8.91 13.74 9.22
CA LYS A 178 -10.15 14.28 8.63
C LYS A 178 -10.00 15.69 8.05
N LYS A 179 -9.13 16.51 8.64
CA LYS A 179 -8.92 17.91 8.26
C LYS A 179 -7.80 18.10 7.23
N LEU A 180 -7.25 17.02 6.68
CA LEU A 180 -6.25 17.10 5.61
C LEU A 180 -6.85 17.72 4.35
N THR A 181 -6.19 18.75 3.82
CA THR A 181 -6.56 19.36 2.53
C THR A 181 -6.09 18.49 1.36
N ALA A 182 -6.55 18.80 0.15
CA ALA A 182 -6.07 18.14 -1.06
C ALA A 182 -4.55 18.30 -1.24
N ASP A 183 -4.03 19.51 -1.00
CA ASP A 183 -2.60 19.80 -1.12
C ASP A 183 -1.75 18.98 -0.15
N GLU A 184 -2.16 18.89 1.11
CA GLU A 184 -1.44 18.13 2.13
C GLU A 184 -1.54 16.63 1.90
N SER A 185 -2.69 16.15 1.43
CA SER A 185 -2.90 14.76 1.04
C SER A 185 -1.99 14.38 -0.12
N ALA A 186 -1.92 15.22 -1.16
CA ALA A 186 -1.00 15.06 -2.28
C ALA A 186 0.47 15.14 -1.83
N LEU A 187 0.77 15.95 -0.82
CA LEU A 187 2.11 16.08 -0.27
C LEU A 187 2.54 14.83 0.51
N ILE A 188 1.66 14.28 1.35
CA ILE A 188 1.87 12.99 2.02
C ILE A 188 2.12 11.90 0.96
N ALA A 189 1.22 11.78 -0.02
CA ALA A 189 1.33 10.82 -1.11
C ALA A 189 2.66 10.97 -1.91
N ALA A 190 3.13 12.20 -2.12
CA ALA A 190 4.40 12.46 -2.80
C ALA A 190 5.62 11.88 -2.06
N THR A 191 5.53 11.70 -0.73
CA THR A 191 6.62 11.20 0.11
C THR A 191 6.64 9.68 0.30
N LEU A 192 5.53 8.99 0.04
CA LEU A 192 5.39 7.53 0.23
C LEU A 192 6.44 6.66 -0.47
N PRO A 193 6.99 7.03 -1.65
CA PRO A 193 8.03 6.21 -2.27
C PRO A 193 9.31 6.08 -1.44
N ASN A 194 9.58 7.05 -0.55
CA ASN A 194 10.70 6.99 0.39
C ASN A 194 10.43 7.90 1.61
N PRO A 195 9.62 7.43 2.57
CA PRO A 195 9.12 8.25 3.68
C PRO A 195 10.20 8.56 4.73
N ILE A 196 11.32 7.82 4.73
CA ILE A 196 12.46 8.10 5.60
C ILE A 196 13.29 9.26 5.05
N ARG A 197 13.44 9.33 3.71
CA ARG A 197 14.22 10.39 3.05
C ARG A 197 13.42 11.67 2.83
N PHE A 198 12.12 11.54 2.55
CA PHE A 198 11.26 12.66 2.21
C PHE A 198 10.38 13.04 3.39
N ASN A 199 10.07 14.34 3.52
CA ASN A 199 9.31 14.86 4.64
C ASN A 199 8.21 15.79 4.13
N SER A 200 6.95 15.47 4.42
CA SER A 200 5.81 16.28 3.99
C SER A 200 5.60 17.54 4.83
N ALA A 201 6.18 17.65 6.03
CA ALA A 201 6.25 18.93 6.77
C ALA A 201 7.31 19.89 6.21
N LYS A 202 8.35 19.37 5.55
CA LYS A 202 9.47 20.14 5.00
C LYS A 202 9.79 19.68 3.58
N PRO A 203 8.89 19.91 2.61
CA PRO A 203 9.05 19.37 1.28
C PRO A 203 10.18 20.08 0.52
N SER A 204 11.02 19.29 -0.13
CA SER A 204 12.03 19.82 -1.06
C SER A 204 11.37 20.28 -2.37
N PRO A 205 12.07 21.07 -3.21
CA PRO A 205 11.56 21.45 -4.54
C PRO A 205 11.16 20.24 -5.40
N TYR A 206 11.86 19.10 -5.25
CA TYR A 206 11.49 17.85 -5.90
C TYR A 206 10.13 17.32 -5.45
N ILE A 207 9.85 17.36 -4.14
CA ILE A 207 8.59 16.91 -3.57
C ILE A 207 7.44 17.84 -3.93
N ILE A 208 7.65 19.16 -3.93
CA ILE A 208 6.66 20.14 -4.41
C ILE A 208 6.28 19.87 -5.87
N LYS A 209 7.27 19.62 -6.74
CA LYS A 209 7.00 19.26 -8.15
C LYS A 209 6.21 17.96 -8.27
N ARG A 210 6.44 17.00 -7.39
CA ARG A 210 5.70 15.73 -7.36
C ARG A 210 4.28 15.92 -6.83
N GLN A 211 4.09 16.72 -5.78
CA GLN A 211 2.79 17.11 -5.25
C GLN A 211 1.91 17.71 -6.34
N GLY A 212 2.42 18.69 -7.10
CA GLY A 212 1.67 19.30 -8.21
C GLY A 212 1.20 18.27 -9.26
N LYS A 213 2.06 17.31 -9.61
CA LYS A 213 1.66 16.21 -10.51
C LYS A 213 0.58 15.31 -9.91
N ILE A 214 0.61 15.07 -8.60
CA ILE A 214 -0.40 14.24 -7.93
C ILE A 214 -1.73 14.99 -7.90
N LEU A 215 -1.73 16.30 -7.61
CA LEU A 215 -2.93 17.14 -7.70
C LEU A 215 -3.56 17.10 -9.11
N ASP A 216 -2.73 17.24 -10.15
CA ASP A 216 -3.19 17.11 -11.54
C ASP A 216 -3.79 15.73 -11.84
N LEU A 217 -3.24 14.65 -11.24
CA LEU A 217 -3.75 13.29 -11.41
C LEU A 217 -5.03 13.08 -10.61
N MET A 218 -5.15 13.62 -9.40
CA MET A 218 -6.36 13.56 -8.59
C MET A 218 -7.57 14.17 -9.32
N GLY A 219 -7.36 15.20 -10.16
CA GLY A 219 -8.41 15.77 -11.00
C GLY A 219 -8.77 14.93 -12.25
N LYS A 220 -8.01 13.87 -12.56
CA LYS A 220 -8.18 13.01 -13.74
C LYS A 220 -8.65 11.60 -13.40
N VAL A 221 -8.36 11.14 -12.19
CA VAL A 221 -8.81 9.83 -11.69
C VAL A 221 -10.24 9.97 -11.18
N ASN A 222 -11.04 8.92 -11.36
CA ASN A 222 -12.38 8.87 -10.79
C ASN A 222 -12.33 9.07 -9.27
N PRO A 223 -13.33 9.74 -8.67
CA PRO A 223 -13.44 9.79 -7.22
C PRO A 223 -13.33 8.38 -6.63
N VAL A 224 -12.57 8.23 -5.55
CA VAL A 224 -12.46 6.97 -4.83
C VAL A 224 -13.79 6.74 -4.11
N ASP A 225 -14.65 6.00 -4.76
CA ASP A 225 -16.00 5.67 -4.35
C ASP A 225 -16.07 4.16 -4.15
N PHE A 226 -16.08 3.73 -2.90
CA PHE A 226 -16.03 2.31 -2.55
C PHE A 226 -17.39 1.61 -2.66
N ASP A 227 -18.47 2.39 -2.77
CA ASP A 227 -19.85 1.89 -2.86
C ASP A 227 -20.26 1.56 -4.30
N LYS A 228 -19.46 1.98 -5.30
CA LYS A 228 -19.71 1.68 -6.71
C LYS A 228 -19.12 0.33 -7.10
N GLU A 229 -19.96 -0.52 -7.70
CA GLU A 229 -19.48 -1.69 -8.42
C GLU A 229 -18.52 -1.26 -9.54
N PRO A 230 -17.45 -2.04 -9.81
CA PRO A 230 -16.48 -1.69 -10.85
C PRO A 230 -17.19 -1.57 -12.20
N GLU A 231 -17.08 -0.39 -12.84
CA GLU A 231 -17.65 -0.20 -14.17
C GLU A 231 -17.00 -1.19 -15.16
N PRO A 232 -17.78 -1.87 -16.01
CA PRO A 232 -17.21 -2.77 -17.01
C PRO A 232 -16.25 -1.98 -17.91
N LYS A 233 -15.02 -2.49 -18.07
CA LYS A 233 -13.96 -1.86 -18.86
C LYS A 233 -14.51 -1.49 -20.23
N LYS A 234 -14.58 -0.20 -20.54
CA LYS A 234 -14.83 0.26 -21.91
C LYS A 234 -13.63 -0.15 -22.74
N ASP A 235 -13.83 -1.06 -23.70
CA ASP A 235 -12.82 -1.45 -24.66
C ASP A 235 -12.27 -0.19 -25.36
N VAL A 236 -11.05 0.21 -24.99
CA VAL A 236 -10.31 1.23 -25.72
C VAL A 236 -9.95 0.61 -27.05
N LYS A 237 -10.81 0.82 -28.06
CA LYS A 237 -10.52 0.49 -29.46
C LYS A 237 -9.15 1.10 -29.78
N LYS A 238 -8.11 0.26 -29.88
CA LYS A 238 -6.82 0.63 -30.43
C LYS A 238 -7.07 1.19 -31.83
N SER A 239 -7.02 2.52 -31.99
CA SER A 239 -7.06 3.12 -33.32
C SER A 239 -5.73 2.79 -34.01
N THR A 240 -5.71 1.71 -34.77
CA THR A 240 -4.63 1.41 -35.70
C THR A 240 -4.65 2.48 -36.78
N LYS A 241 -3.80 3.51 -36.63
CA LYS A 241 -3.46 4.40 -37.76
C LYS A 241 -2.75 3.56 -38.81
N LYS A 242 -3.49 3.11 -39.83
CA LYS A 242 -2.92 2.69 -41.12
C LYS A 242 -2.32 3.92 -41.79
N ASN A 243 -1.01 4.08 -41.70
CA ASN A 243 -0.27 4.95 -42.61
C ASN A 243 -0.23 4.27 -43.99
N THR A 244 -1.14 4.67 -44.87
CA THR A 244 -1.06 4.35 -46.29
C THR A 244 -0.04 5.29 -46.92
N LYS A 245 1.12 4.75 -47.31
CA LYS A 245 2.01 5.40 -48.28
C LYS A 245 1.28 5.49 -49.62
N LYS A 246 1.25 6.68 -50.21
CA LYS A 246 1.26 6.91 -51.66
C LYS A 246 2.08 8.16 -51.92
#